data_AF-A0A2A2SAL3-F1
#
_entry.id   AF-A0A2A2SAL3-F1
#
_cell.length_a   1.000
_cell.length_b   1.000
_cell.length_c   1.000
_cell.angle_alpha   90.00
_cell.angle_beta   90.00
_cell.angle_gamma   90.00
#
_symmetry.space_group_name_H-M   'P 1'
#
loop_
_entity.id
_entity.type
_entity.pdbx_description
1 polymer ?
#
loop_
_entity_poly.entity_id
_entity_poly.type
_entity_poly.pdbx_seq_one_letter_code
_entity_poly.pdbx_strand_id
1 'polypeptide(L)'
;MLDRFARAKRRLLRQPHPVERVLVENHVALNQCGLFAPSLISFRSYANDSLLRNAVIGRLYSSGWRCTIGALRHRVEMLTRHPAYARTLAPRTVIGNDVWISDGAAIVSGLTIGDGVMIGAGAIVTRDIPPYAIVEGTPARIIRMRFEPEIVDRLLASRW
;
A
#
# COMPACT_ATOMS: atom_id res chain seq x y z
N MET A 1 -8.53 10.84 -22.30
CA MET A 1 -7.30 10.21 -21.73
C MET A 1 -7.56 9.50 -20.39
N LEU A 2 -8.14 10.18 -19.38
CA LEU A 2 -8.54 9.63 -18.06
C LEU A 2 -9.22 8.23 -18.12
N ASP A 3 -10.12 8.05 -19.08
CA ASP A 3 -10.98 6.87 -19.22
C ASP A 3 -10.21 5.55 -19.53
N ARG A 4 -9.00 5.63 -20.12
CA ARG A 4 -8.12 4.45 -20.29
C ARG A 4 -7.54 3.97 -18.95
N PHE A 5 -7.19 4.90 -18.06
CA PHE A 5 -6.62 4.59 -16.74
C PHE A 5 -7.68 4.13 -15.74
N ALA A 6 -8.89 4.71 -15.77
CA ALA A 6 -10.01 4.21 -14.99
C ALA A 6 -10.36 2.75 -15.37
N ARG A 7 -10.35 2.43 -16.67
CA ARG A 7 -10.47 1.05 -17.15
C ARG A 7 -9.29 0.16 -16.73
N ALA A 8 -8.05 0.66 -16.77
CA ALA A 8 -6.89 -0.08 -16.27
C ALA A 8 -7.01 -0.38 -14.77
N LYS A 9 -7.25 0.62 -13.91
CA LYS A 9 -7.43 0.44 -12.45
C LYS A 9 -8.58 -0.52 -12.15
N ARG A 10 -9.74 -0.41 -12.82
CA ARG A 10 -10.86 -1.36 -12.66
C ARG A 10 -10.54 -2.78 -13.16
N ARG A 11 -9.74 -2.94 -14.22
CA ARG A 11 -9.28 -4.25 -14.72
C ARG A 11 -8.24 -4.88 -13.77
N LEU A 12 -7.31 -4.08 -13.24
CA LEU A 12 -6.30 -4.48 -12.25
C LEU A 12 -6.92 -4.90 -10.90
N LEU A 13 -8.00 -4.23 -10.49
CA LEU A 13 -8.78 -4.60 -9.29
C LEU A 13 -9.73 -5.80 -9.51
N ARG A 14 -9.98 -6.22 -10.75
CA ARG A 14 -10.90 -7.32 -11.10
C ARG A 14 -10.22 -8.57 -11.67
N GLN A 15 -8.94 -8.53 -12.03
CA GLN A 15 -8.26 -9.70 -12.58
C GLN A 15 -7.63 -10.55 -11.47
N PRO A 16 -7.83 -11.88 -11.47
CA PRO A 16 -7.26 -12.81 -10.48
C PRO A 16 -5.76 -13.09 -10.69
N HIS A 17 -5.15 -12.50 -11.72
CA HIS A 17 -3.75 -12.69 -12.05
C HIS A 17 -2.92 -11.43 -11.76
N PRO A 18 -1.61 -11.56 -11.50
CA PRO A 18 -0.77 -10.40 -11.25
C PRO A 18 -0.77 -9.46 -12.48
N VAL A 19 -0.61 -8.16 -12.25
CA VAL A 19 0.04 -7.30 -13.25
C VAL A 19 1.33 -8.01 -13.69
N GLU A 20 1.84 -7.91 -14.90
CA GLU A 20 3.14 -8.56 -15.22
C GLU A 20 4.34 -7.63 -15.06
N ARG A 21 4.08 -6.34 -14.84
CA ARG A 21 5.07 -5.26 -14.84
C ARG A 21 4.77 -4.28 -13.72
N VAL A 22 5.78 -3.50 -13.34
CA VAL A 22 5.59 -2.28 -12.56
C VAL A 22 5.00 -1.21 -13.46
N LEU A 23 3.97 -0.52 -12.98
CA LEU A 23 3.32 0.62 -13.63
C LEU A 23 3.45 1.86 -12.74
N VAL A 24 3.83 2.99 -13.32
CA VAL A 24 4.05 4.25 -12.62
C VAL A 24 3.34 5.36 -13.40
N GLU A 25 2.42 6.09 -12.75
CA GLU A 25 1.75 7.26 -13.35
C GLU A 25 2.64 8.52 -13.29
N ASN A 26 2.20 9.60 -13.95
CA ASN A 26 2.95 10.85 -14.03
C ASN A 26 3.20 11.50 -12.65
N HIS A 27 4.31 12.22 -12.54
CA HIS A 27 4.77 12.94 -11.33
C HIS A 27 4.95 12.05 -10.09
N VAL A 28 5.22 10.76 -10.27
CA VAL A 28 5.67 9.89 -9.18
C VAL A 28 7.17 10.04 -9.00
N ALA A 29 7.63 10.18 -7.75
CA ALA A 29 9.04 10.30 -7.39
C ALA A 29 9.45 9.14 -6.46
N LEU A 30 10.32 8.26 -6.93
CA LEU A 30 10.81 7.09 -6.20
C LEU A 30 12.34 7.19 -6.04
N ASN A 31 12.79 7.61 -4.87
CA ASN A 31 14.22 7.72 -4.58
C ASN A 31 14.70 6.40 -3.97
N GLN A 32 15.65 5.71 -4.64
CA GLN A 32 16.29 4.49 -4.13
C GLN A 32 15.31 3.37 -3.70
N CYS A 33 14.10 3.33 -4.27
CA CYS A 33 13.07 2.35 -3.87
C CYS A 33 13.26 0.99 -4.55
N GLY A 34 13.17 -0.08 -3.76
CA GLY A 34 13.19 -1.46 -4.24
C GLY A 34 11.80 -1.92 -4.66
N LEU A 35 11.57 -2.08 -5.97
CA LEU A 35 10.28 -2.51 -6.52
C LEU A 35 10.30 -4.01 -6.81
N PHE A 36 9.53 -4.79 -6.05
CA PHE A 36 9.49 -6.24 -6.13
C PHE A 36 8.12 -6.74 -6.54
N ALA A 37 8.09 -7.69 -7.47
CA ALA A 37 6.84 -8.19 -8.01
C ALA A 37 5.98 -7.03 -8.61
N PRO A 38 4.82 -7.35 -9.20
CA PRO A 38 4.14 -6.36 -10.06
C PRO A 38 3.26 -5.37 -9.28
N SER A 39 3.61 -4.10 -9.38
CA SER A 39 3.03 -3.00 -8.59
C SER A 39 2.52 -1.85 -9.46
N LEU A 40 1.52 -1.11 -8.99
CA LEU A 40 1.05 0.15 -9.58
C LEU A 40 1.27 1.28 -8.58
N ILE A 41 1.91 2.38 -8.99
CA ILE A 41 2.01 3.61 -8.20
C ILE A 41 1.33 4.75 -8.98
N SER A 42 0.31 5.37 -8.38
CA SER A 42 -0.53 6.37 -9.05
C SER A 42 -0.02 7.81 -8.88
N PHE A 43 -0.60 8.73 -9.64
CA PHE A 43 -0.20 10.14 -9.82
C PHE A 43 0.20 10.90 -8.53
N ARG A 44 1.26 11.72 -8.65
CA ARG A 44 1.82 12.58 -7.59
C ARG A 44 2.11 11.85 -6.27
N SER A 45 2.64 10.64 -6.37
CA SER A 45 3.04 9.84 -5.20
C SER A 45 4.56 9.82 -4.99
N TYR A 46 5.00 9.67 -3.75
CA TYR A 46 6.41 9.81 -3.36
C TYR A 46 6.86 8.74 -2.34
N ALA A 47 8.10 8.25 -2.49
CA ALA A 47 8.75 7.36 -1.52
C ALA A 47 10.29 7.48 -1.57
N ASN A 48 10.98 7.27 -0.43
CA ASN A 48 12.44 7.17 -0.34
C ASN A 48 12.89 5.85 0.29
N ASP A 49 13.97 5.25 -0.23
CA ASP A 49 14.68 4.12 0.37
C ASP A 49 13.74 2.97 0.79
N SER A 50 12.63 2.80 0.06
CA SER A 50 11.46 2.01 0.50
C SER A 50 11.27 0.77 -0.38
N LEU A 51 10.78 -0.31 0.24
CA LEU A 51 10.50 -1.58 -0.45
C LEU A 51 9.01 -1.67 -0.78
N LEU A 52 8.67 -1.74 -2.07
CA LEU A 52 7.28 -1.85 -2.54
C LEU A 52 7.07 -3.21 -3.22
N ARG A 53 6.27 -4.09 -2.58
CA ARG A 53 6.06 -5.47 -3.05
C ARG A 53 4.60 -5.77 -3.40
N ASN A 54 4.36 -6.11 -4.68
CA ASN A 54 3.03 -6.44 -5.24
C ASN A 54 1.93 -5.47 -4.77
N ALA A 55 2.20 -4.17 -4.82
CA ALA A 55 1.36 -3.13 -4.24
C ALA A 55 0.53 -2.40 -5.31
N VAL A 56 -0.71 -2.05 -5.00
CA VAL A 56 -1.48 -1.04 -5.76
C VAL A 56 -1.61 0.16 -4.86
N ILE A 57 -0.94 1.25 -5.23
CA ILE A 57 -0.84 2.48 -4.45
C ILE A 57 -1.66 3.57 -5.12
N GLY A 58 -2.52 4.22 -4.33
CA GLY A 58 -3.37 5.32 -4.74
C GLY A 58 -2.61 6.60 -5.10
N ARG A 59 -3.37 7.67 -5.32
CA ARG A 59 -2.85 9.00 -5.70
C ARG A 59 -2.46 9.79 -4.47
N LEU A 60 -1.51 10.71 -4.62
CA LEU A 60 -1.05 11.56 -3.52
C LEU A 60 -0.51 10.75 -2.31
N TYR A 61 -0.15 9.47 -2.53
CA TYR A 61 0.51 8.66 -1.52
C TYR A 61 1.88 9.24 -1.22
N SER A 62 2.25 9.30 0.06
CA SER A 62 3.58 9.72 0.45
C SER A 62 4.13 8.82 1.55
N SER A 63 5.38 8.40 1.41
CA SER A 63 6.13 7.84 2.52
C SER A 63 7.44 8.56 2.77
N GLY A 64 7.84 8.54 4.03
CA GLY A 64 9.20 8.83 4.45
C GLY A 64 10.18 7.76 3.96
N TRP A 65 11.21 7.51 4.78
CA TRP A 65 12.33 6.64 4.47
C TRP A 65 12.10 5.21 4.97
N ARG A 66 12.67 4.22 4.28
CA ARG A 66 12.78 2.82 4.77
C ARG A 66 11.46 2.15 5.09
N CYS A 67 10.38 2.57 4.43
CA CYS A 67 9.08 1.95 4.58
C CYS A 67 9.03 0.61 3.81
N THR A 68 8.31 -0.36 4.35
CA THR A 68 8.10 -1.67 3.67
C THR A 68 6.62 -1.88 3.39
N ILE A 69 6.21 -1.85 2.12
CA ILE A 69 4.87 -2.23 1.68
C ILE A 69 4.92 -3.66 1.12
N GLY A 70 4.10 -4.54 1.67
CA GLY A 70 4.04 -5.94 1.25
C GLY A 70 5.10 -6.81 1.91
N ALA A 71 5.34 -6.61 3.21
CA ALA A 71 6.21 -7.47 4.01
C ALA A 71 5.75 -8.93 3.92
N LEU A 72 6.66 -9.82 3.52
CA LEU A 72 6.36 -11.22 3.21
C LEU A 72 5.92 -11.98 4.47
N ARG A 73 4.82 -12.73 4.35
CA ARG A 73 4.52 -13.87 5.21
C ARG A 73 4.82 -15.16 4.45
N HIS A 74 5.39 -16.15 5.15
CA HIS A 74 5.57 -17.50 4.64
C HIS A 74 4.60 -18.46 5.35
N ARG A 75 4.19 -19.53 4.65
CA ARG A 75 3.47 -20.65 5.26
C ARG A 75 4.34 -21.25 6.37
N VAL A 76 3.75 -21.49 7.54
CA VAL A 76 4.48 -21.99 8.71
C VAL A 76 4.61 -23.52 8.68
N GLU A 77 3.80 -24.18 7.86
CA GLU A 77 3.65 -25.63 7.72
C GLU A 77 4.67 -26.25 6.73
N MET A 78 5.41 -25.43 5.98
CA MET A 78 6.41 -25.92 5.01
C MET A 78 7.72 -26.30 5.70
N LEU A 79 8.26 -27.47 5.34
CA LEU A 79 9.55 -27.99 5.84
C LEU A 79 10.71 -27.01 5.64
N THR A 80 10.74 -26.30 4.50
CA THR A 80 11.70 -25.23 4.23
C THR A 80 11.00 -24.01 3.65
N ARG A 81 11.55 -22.83 3.98
CA ARG A 81 11.11 -21.52 3.46
C ARG A 81 12.14 -20.92 2.50
N HIS A 82 13.16 -21.68 2.12
CA HIS A 82 14.21 -21.22 1.21
C HIS A 82 13.62 -20.85 -0.16
N PRO A 83 13.95 -19.68 -0.75
CA PRO A 83 13.32 -19.19 -1.98
C PRO A 83 13.38 -20.14 -3.19
N ALA A 84 14.38 -21.01 -3.26
CA ALA A 84 14.48 -22.04 -4.32
C ALA A 84 13.33 -23.06 -4.31
N TYR A 85 12.70 -23.29 -3.15
CA TYR A 85 11.64 -24.29 -2.96
C TYR A 85 10.29 -23.65 -2.57
N ALA A 86 10.32 -22.50 -1.91
CA ALA A 86 9.14 -21.80 -1.39
C ALA A 86 8.80 -20.55 -2.22
N ARG A 87 8.22 -20.72 -3.43
CA ARG A 87 7.67 -19.61 -4.23
C ARG A 87 6.46 -18.96 -3.55
N THR A 88 6.73 -18.11 -2.57
CA THR A 88 5.71 -17.32 -1.88
C THR A 88 5.54 -15.98 -2.58
N LEU A 89 4.51 -15.85 -3.42
CA LEU A 89 4.08 -14.53 -3.89
C LEU A 89 3.40 -13.82 -2.73
N ALA A 90 3.92 -12.65 -2.34
CA ALA A 90 3.24 -11.74 -1.44
C ALA A 90 1.83 -11.45 -2.00
N PRO A 91 0.73 -11.68 -1.26
CA PRO A 91 -0.60 -11.28 -1.68
C PRO A 91 -0.65 -9.76 -1.93
N ARG A 92 -1.52 -9.33 -2.85
CA ARG A 92 -1.57 -7.92 -3.27
C ARG A 92 -1.93 -7.03 -2.08
N THR A 93 -1.11 -6.02 -1.84
CA THR A 93 -1.41 -4.97 -0.85
C THR A 93 -2.03 -3.79 -1.57
N VAL A 94 -3.12 -3.22 -1.02
CA VAL A 94 -3.80 -2.05 -1.60
C VAL A 94 -3.63 -0.88 -0.64
N ILE A 95 -3.04 0.19 -1.12
CA ILE A 95 -2.89 1.46 -0.41
C ILE A 95 -3.81 2.48 -1.08
N GLY A 96 -4.64 3.16 -0.28
CA GLY A 96 -5.53 4.21 -0.71
C GLY A 96 -4.83 5.45 -1.27
N ASN A 97 -5.65 6.44 -1.63
CA ASN A 97 -5.23 7.79 -1.98
C ASN A 97 -4.94 8.59 -0.70
N ASP A 98 -4.10 9.63 -0.73
CA ASP A 98 -3.77 10.48 0.43
C ASP A 98 -3.23 9.73 1.67
N VAL A 99 -2.63 8.55 1.48
CA VAL A 99 -2.03 7.80 2.58
C VAL A 99 -0.63 8.35 2.88
N TRP A 100 -0.40 8.68 4.15
CA TRP A 100 0.92 9.05 4.67
C TRP A 100 1.52 7.91 5.49
N ILE A 101 2.77 7.55 5.19
CA ILE A 101 3.55 6.55 5.96
C ILE A 101 4.84 7.20 6.48
N SER A 102 4.99 7.26 7.80
CA SER A 102 6.20 7.78 8.44
C SER A 102 7.34 6.75 8.47
N ASP A 103 8.56 7.22 8.75
CA ASP A 103 9.82 6.49 8.59
C ASP A 103 9.82 5.09 9.24
N GLY A 104 10.38 4.11 8.53
CA GLY A 104 10.59 2.76 9.03
C GLY A 104 9.33 1.91 9.26
N ALA A 105 8.14 2.40 8.92
CA ALA A 105 6.90 1.63 9.10
C ALA A 105 6.77 0.49 8.08
N ALA A 106 6.10 -0.60 8.48
CA ALA A 106 5.95 -1.81 7.68
C ALA A 106 4.50 -2.26 7.59
N ILE A 107 4.04 -2.57 6.38
CA ILE A 107 2.72 -3.12 6.07
C ILE A 107 2.88 -4.55 5.58
N VAL A 108 2.26 -5.49 6.29
CA VAL A 108 2.14 -6.90 5.91
C VAL A 108 1.49 -7.06 4.52
N SER A 109 1.98 -8.02 3.73
CA SER A 109 1.40 -8.34 2.42
C SER A 109 -0.03 -8.84 2.50
N GLY A 110 -0.89 -8.36 1.61
CA GLY A 110 -2.29 -8.79 1.48
C GLY A 110 -3.32 -7.89 2.16
N LEU A 111 -2.90 -6.74 2.69
CA LEU A 111 -3.78 -5.82 3.43
C LEU A 111 -4.36 -4.72 2.55
N THR A 112 -5.50 -4.20 2.97
CA THR A 112 -6.13 -2.98 2.45
C THR A 112 -5.97 -1.83 3.45
N ILE A 113 -5.38 -0.73 3.00
CA ILE A 113 -5.26 0.53 3.73
C ILE A 113 -6.17 1.55 3.05
N GLY A 114 -7.15 2.08 3.79
CA GLY A 114 -8.11 3.04 3.28
C GLY A 114 -7.49 4.37 2.84
N ASP A 115 -8.27 5.15 2.09
CA ASP A 115 -7.89 6.51 1.69
C ASP A 115 -7.66 7.40 2.92
N GLY A 116 -6.67 8.29 2.88
CA GLY A 116 -6.39 9.25 3.94
C GLY A 116 -5.77 8.69 5.22
N VAL A 117 -5.36 7.41 5.26
CA VAL A 117 -4.74 6.83 6.46
C VAL A 117 -3.38 7.46 6.77
N MET A 118 -3.08 7.67 8.06
CA MET A 118 -1.75 8.04 8.53
C MET A 118 -1.13 6.91 9.36
N ILE A 119 0.10 6.52 9.04
CA ILE A 119 0.85 5.47 9.73
C ILE A 119 2.07 6.10 10.40
N GLY A 120 2.16 5.98 11.73
CA GLY A 120 3.27 6.50 12.53
C GLY A 120 4.59 5.76 12.33
N ALA A 121 5.68 6.37 12.79
CA ALA A 121 7.04 5.86 12.55
C ALA A 121 7.24 4.48 13.20
N GLY A 122 7.95 3.58 12.50
CA GLY A 122 8.24 2.22 12.98
C GLY A 122 7.03 1.31 13.21
N ALA A 123 5.81 1.72 12.84
CA ALA A 123 4.60 0.95 13.09
C ALA A 123 4.52 -0.30 12.20
N ILE A 124 4.13 -1.45 12.77
CA ILE A 124 3.92 -2.69 12.01
C ILE A 124 2.43 -2.97 11.84
N VAL A 125 1.90 -2.66 10.65
CA VAL A 125 0.50 -2.87 10.27
C VAL A 125 0.28 -4.32 9.89
N THR A 126 -0.54 -5.01 10.69
CA THR A 126 -0.81 -6.46 10.58
C THR A 126 -2.23 -6.81 10.15
N ARG A 127 -3.10 -5.82 9.94
CA ARG A 127 -4.50 -5.94 9.55
C ARG A 127 -4.93 -4.73 8.72
N ASP A 128 -6.06 -4.84 8.02
CA ASP A 128 -6.66 -3.75 7.26
C ASP A 128 -6.98 -2.54 8.16
N ILE A 129 -6.81 -1.34 7.59
CA ILE A 129 -6.98 -0.06 8.29
C ILE A 129 -8.08 0.75 7.56
N PRO A 130 -9.15 1.19 8.26
CA PRO A 130 -10.23 1.94 7.65
C PRO A 130 -9.76 3.34 7.20
N PRO A 131 -10.45 3.96 6.21
CA PRO A 131 -10.10 5.29 5.72
C PRO A 131 -9.99 6.34 6.82
N TYR A 132 -9.07 7.29 6.65
CA TYR A 132 -8.82 8.41 7.56
C TYR A 132 -8.46 8.04 9.01
N ALA A 133 -8.16 6.77 9.31
CA ALA A 133 -7.61 6.39 10.61
C ALA A 133 -6.14 6.80 10.75
N ILE A 134 -5.72 7.04 11.99
CA ILE A 134 -4.30 7.23 12.36
C ILE A 134 -3.87 6.01 13.18
N VAL A 135 -2.78 5.36 12.80
CA VAL A 135 -2.29 4.12 13.41
C VAL A 135 -0.84 4.19 13.83
N GLU A 136 -0.52 3.66 15.00
CA GLU A 136 0.84 3.65 15.57
C GLU A 136 1.15 2.35 16.31
N GLY A 137 2.44 2.10 16.55
CA GLY A 137 2.95 1.00 17.37
C GLY A 137 3.12 -0.35 16.64
N THR A 138 3.56 -1.35 17.42
CA THR A 138 3.89 -2.69 16.92
C THR A 138 3.32 -3.76 17.85
N PRO A 139 2.30 -4.52 17.42
CA PRO A 139 1.52 -4.36 16.18
C PRO A 139 0.62 -3.11 16.20
N ALA A 140 0.47 -2.46 15.05
CA ALA A 140 -0.20 -1.16 14.94
C ALA A 140 -1.65 -1.17 15.45
N ARG A 141 -2.06 -0.07 16.08
CA ARG A 141 -3.41 0.17 16.61
C ARG A 141 -3.92 1.53 16.14
N ILE A 142 -5.23 1.64 15.92
CA ILE A 142 -5.87 2.93 15.65
C ILE A 142 -5.82 3.72 16.95
N ILE A 143 -5.20 4.91 16.90
CA ILE A 143 -5.13 5.83 18.04
C ILE A 143 -6.28 6.84 18.01
N ARG A 144 -6.71 7.26 16.81
CA ARG A 144 -7.88 8.11 16.55
C ARG A 144 -8.19 8.16 15.05
N MET A 145 -9.31 8.79 14.70
CA MET A 145 -9.60 9.21 13.32
C MET A 145 -9.00 10.62 13.05
N ARG A 146 -8.78 10.95 11.76
CA ARG A 146 -8.44 12.32 11.33
C ARG A 146 -9.63 13.27 11.44
N PHE A 147 -10.84 12.77 11.21
CA PHE A 147 -12.08 13.53 11.12
C PHE A 147 -13.28 12.74 11.68
N GLU A 148 -14.39 13.43 11.96
CA GLU A 148 -15.67 12.81 12.32
C GLU A 148 -16.26 11.95 11.18
N PRO A 149 -17.09 10.93 11.48
CA PRO A 149 -17.63 10.00 10.48
C PRO A 149 -18.33 10.69 9.30
N GLU A 150 -19.13 11.72 9.56
CA GLU A 150 -19.89 12.45 8.54
C GLU A 150 -18.98 13.30 7.64
N ILE A 151 -17.76 13.63 8.08
CA ILE A 151 -16.73 14.26 7.26
C ILE A 151 -16.06 13.19 6.39
N VAL A 152 -15.70 12.04 6.98
CA VAL A 152 -15.12 10.90 6.27
C VAL A 152 -16.01 10.44 5.11
N ASP A 153 -17.30 10.26 5.35
CA ASP A 153 -18.25 9.82 4.32
C ASP A 153 -18.34 10.81 3.15
N ARG A 154 -18.38 12.12 3.44
CA ARG A 154 -18.39 13.17 2.41
C ARG A 154 -17.09 13.22 1.60
N LEU A 155 -15.94 12.99 2.23
CA LEU A 155 -14.65 12.92 1.55
C LEU A 155 -14.53 11.66 0.66
N LEU A 156 -15.04 10.52 1.12
CA LEU A 156 -15.07 9.28 0.32
C LEU A 156 -16.05 9.38 -0.85
N ALA A 157 -17.18 10.06 -0.66
CA ALA A 157 -18.18 10.29 -1.71
C ALA A 157 -17.67 11.22 -2.82
N SER A 158 -16.90 12.27 -2.48
CA SER A 158 -16.43 13.25 -3.47
C SER A 158 -15.38 12.70 -4.44
N ARG A 159 -14.57 11.71 -4.02
CA ARG A 159 -13.48 11.10 -4.82
C ARG A 159 -12.54 12.13 -5.44
N TRP A 160 -12.12 13.05 -4.58
CA TRP A 160 -11.20 14.15 -4.86
C TRP A 160 -9.82 13.70 -5.37
#